data_AF-A0A847YUV8-F1
#
_entry.id   AF-A0A847YUV8-F1
#
_cell.length_a   1.000
_cell.length_b   1.000
_cell.length_c   1.000
_cell.angle_alpha   90.00
_cell.angle_beta   90.00
_cell.angle_gamma   90.00
#
_symmetry.space_group_name_H-M   'P 1'
#
loop_
_entity.id
_entity.type
_entity.pdbx_description
1 polymer ?
#
loop_
_entity_poly.entity_id
_entity_poly.type
_entity_poly.pdbx_seq_one_letter_code
_entity_poly.pdbx_strand_id
1 'polypeptide(L)'
;MSEVNIDARIFSAMQTGEPYSVYQKTIVGKVYVTILSPFDHKPQGMILSGMPKDKTAKVELWSEKEDVFFKRANAKHFELGNIIEVKQQNAKEVVTEKSIEQFSDEELSKVLNGTYASFQKTLRKCESEAVVYRLLTMAEEQEKPSKLVDSIKARLAELQSL
;
A
#
# COMPACT_ATOMS: atom_id res chain seq x y z
N MET A 1 -19.91 17.90 -2.47
CA MET A 1 -18.58 18.08 -3.10
C MET A 1 -17.66 18.65 -2.05
N SER A 2 -16.82 17.82 -1.46
CA SER A 2 -16.00 18.17 -0.31
C SER A 2 -14.56 18.36 -0.77
N GLU A 3 -14.14 19.63 -0.92
CA GLU A 3 -12.73 20.03 -1.00
C GLU A 3 -12.07 19.75 0.36
N VAL A 4 -11.82 18.48 0.66
CA VAL A 4 -11.17 18.08 1.90
C VAL A 4 -9.67 18.19 1.72
N ASN A 5 -9.12 19.30 2.20
CA ASN A 5 -7.91 19.28 3.03
C ASN A 5 -6.66 18.61 2.40
N ILE A 6 -6.42 18.83 1.12
CA ILE A 6 -5.23 18.34 0.40
C ILE A 6 -3.97 18.99 1.00
N ASP A 7 -4.04 20.28 1.34
CA ASP A 7 -2.92 21.02 1.91
C ASP A 7 -2.48 20.44 3.26
N ALA A 8 -3.38 20.21 4.22
CA ALA A 8 -2.96 19.66 5.51
C ALA A 8 -2.39 18.23 5.41
N ARG A 9 -2.85 17.43 4.44
CA ARG A 9 -2.29 16.10 4.17
C ARG A 9 -0.89 16.19 3.59
N ILE A 10 -0.64 17.11 2.64
CA ILE A 10 0.69 17.34 2.06
C ILE A 10 1.64 17.91 3.12
N PHE A 11 1.21 18.91 3.90
CA PHE A 11 1.99 19.47 5.00
C PHE A 11 2.32 18.41 6.06
N SER A 12 1.37 17.54 6.41
CA SER A 12 1.60 16.43 7.33
C SER A 12 2.56 15.38 6.74
N ALA A 13 2.43 15.06 5.44
CA ALA A 13 3.36 14.16 4.75
C ALA A 13 4.78 14.71 4.74
N MET A 14 4.95 16.01 4.45
CA MET A 14 6.25 16.70 4.50
C MET A 14 6.89 16.69 5.88
N GLN A 15 6.09 16.79 6.95
CA GLN A 15 6.58 16.69 8.34
C GLN A 15 6.90 15.26 8.77
N THR A 16 6.16 14.28 8.26
CA THR A 16 6.34 12.85 8.58
C THR A 16 7.38 12.16 7.72
N GLY A 17 7.80 12.78 6.60
CA GLY A 17 8.91 12.33 5.75
C GLY A 17 8.56 11.22 4.76
N GLU A 18 7.28 10.98 4.47
CA GLU A 18 6.82 9.96 3.50
C GLU A 18 6.30 10.62 2.21
N PRO A 19 7.16 10.89 1.20
CA PRO A 19 6.71 11.41 -0.09
C PRO A 19 5.96 10.33 -0.88
N TYR A 20 5.03 10.75 -1.74
CA TYR A 20 4.29 9.87 -2.64
C TYR A 20 5.21 9.16 -3.65
N SER A 21 6.21 9.87 -4.19
CA SER A 21 7.18 9.30 -5.11
C SER A 21 8.52 10.03 -4.99
N VAL A 22 9.62 9.31 -5.24
CA VAL A 22 10.97 9.87 -5.22
C VAL A 22 11.64 9.56 -6.54
N TYR A 23 12.18 10.59 -7.18
CA TYR A 23 12.98 10.45 -8.39
C TYR A 23 14.42 10.86 -8.12
N GLN A 24 15.34 10.25 -8.83
CA GLN A 24 16.76 10.54 -8.69
C GLN A 24 17.43 10.61 -10.06
N LYS A 25 18.39 11.54 -10.20
CA LYS A 25 19.27 11.55 -11.36
C LYS A 25 20.26 10.38 -11.34
N THR A 26 20.59 9.87 -12.52
CA THR A 26 21.53 8.75 -12.72
C THR A 26 22.90 9.21 -13.20
N ILE A 27 22.98 10.41 -13.78
CA ILE A 27 24.21 10.98 -14.34
C ILE A 27 24.93 11.88 -13.34
N VAL A 28 26.24 12.10 -13.54
CA VAL A 28 27.04 13.04 -12.73
C VAL A 28 26.66 14.50 -13.02
N GLY A 29 26.30 14.81 -14.27
CA GLY A 29 25.90 16.15 -14.71
C GLY A 29 24.67 16.72 -13.98
N LYS A 30 24.46 18.02 -14.13
CA LYS A 30 23.24 18.70 -13.65
C LYS A 30 22.06 18.32 -14.56
N VAL A 31 20.91 18.01 -13.96
CA VAL A 31 19.66 17.74 -14.68
C VAL A 31 18.66 18.80 -14.28
N TYR A 32 18.16 19.56 -15.26
CA TYR A 32 17.05 20.47 -15.03
C TYR A 32 15.75 19.68 -15.14
N VAL A 33 14.86 19.84 -14.17
CA VAL A 33 13.55 19.20 -14.14
C VAL A 33 12.47 20.23 -13.87
N THR A 34 11.28 19.99 -14.41
CA THR A 34 10.10 20.79 -14.12
C THR A 34 9.20 20.03 -13.15
N ILE A 35 8.96 20.63 -11.98
CA ILE A 35 8.08 20.10 -10.93
C ILE A 35 6.83 20.95 -10.85
N LEU A 36 5.75 20.37 -10.30
CA LEU A 36 4.58 21.15 -9.91
C LEU A 36 4.75 21.55 -8.45
N SER A 37 4.68 22.84 -8.13
CA SER A 37 4.75 23.28 -6.74
C SER A 37 3.51 22.81 -5.96
N PRO A 38 3.70 22.25 -4.75
CA PRO A 38 2.60 21.68 -3.96
C PRO A 38 1.65 22.74 -3.40
N PHE A 39 2.10 24.01 -3.27
CA PHE A 39 1.32 25.08 -2.63
C PHE A 39 0.51 25.92 -3.61
N ASP A 40 1.11 26.29 -4.74
CA ASP A 40 0.50 27.19 -5.71
C ASP A 40 0.16 26.51 -7.04
N HIS A 41 0.47 25.22 -7.17
CA HIS A 41 0.25 24.41 -8.37
C HIS A 41 0.82 25.02 -9.65
N LYS A 42 1.89 25.83 -9.53
CA LYS A 42 2.59 26.38 -10.68
C LYS A 42 3.77 25.50 -11.06
N PRO A 43 4.06 25.35 -12.36
CA PRO A 43 5.29 24.72 -12.80
C PRO A 43 6.51 25.50 -12.30
N GLN A 44 7.45 24.81 -11.67
CA GLN A 44 8.70 25.38 -11.19
C GLN A 44 9.89 24.56 -11.69
N GLY A 45 10.95 25.25 -12.09
CA GLY A 45 12.22 24.61 -12.46
C GLY A 45 13.05 24.26 -11.24
N MET A 46 13.58 23.04 -11.20
CA MET A 46 14.52 22.57 -10.19
C MET A 46 15.74 21.97 -10.86
N ILE A 47 16.93 22.19 -10.29
CA ILE A 47 18.18 21.59 -10.80
C ILE A 47 18.63 20.50 -9.84
N LEU A 48 18.64 19.26 -10.32
CA LEU A 48 19.22 18.13 -9.61
C LEU A 48 20.74 18.14 -9.82
N SER A 49 21.51 18.16 -8.72
CA SER A 49 22.97 18.32 -8.72
C SER A 49 23.64 17.40 -7.69
N GLY A 50 24.96 17.22 -7.78
CA GLY A 50 25.72 16.27 -6.95
C GLY A 50 25.95 14.92 -7.63
N MET A 51 26.38 13.92 -6.88
CA MET A 51 26.53 12.54 -7.37
C MET A 51 25.18 11.81 -7.37
N PRO A 52 24.99 10.80 -8.24
CA PRO A 52 23.87 9.87 -8.10
C PRO A 52 23.88 9.30 -6.68
N LYS A 53 22.72 9.35 -6.00
CA LYS A 53 22.44 8.96 -4.59
C LYS A 53 22.56 10.09 -3.56
N ASP A 54 23.09 11.25 -3.91
CA ASP A 54 23.08 12.41 -3.02
C ASP A 54 21.67 12.93 -2.78
N LYS A 55 21.44 13.61 -1.64
CA LYS A 55 20.15 14.24 -1.33
C LYS A 55 19.78 15.31 -2.37
N THR A 56 20.75 16.06 -2.86
CA THR A 56 20.57 17.12 -3.88
C THR A 56 20.35 16.57 -5.29
N ALA A 57 20.50 15.26 -5.46
CA ALA A 57 20.30 14.53 -6.71
C ALA A 57 18.89 13.92 -6.82
N LYS A 58 18.01 14.23 -5.86
CA LYS A 58 16.65 13.67 -5.72
C LYS A 58 15.59 14.76 -5.77
N VAL A 59 14.39 14.36 -6.19
CA VAL A 59 13.16 15.12 -6.04
C VAL A 59 12.10 14.23 -5.41
N GLU A 60 11.43 14.79 -4.43
CA GLU A 60 10.36 14.14 -3.66
C GLU A 60 9.04 14.80 -4.06
N LEU A 61 8.09 14.00 -4.51
CA LEU A 61 6.74 14.42 -4.90
C LEU A 61 5.76 13.93 -3.84
N TRP A 62 4.76 14.74 -3.53
CA TRP A 62 3.88 14.57 -2.38
C TRP A 62 2.43 14.28 -2.78
N SER A 63 2.11 14.36 -4.07
CA SER A 63 0.78 14.01 -4.58
C SER A 63 0.83 13.28 -5.93
N GLU A 64 -0.22 12.51 -6.22
CA GLU A 64 -0.40 11.85 -7.52
C GLU A 64 -0.42 12.86 -8.68
N LYS A 65 -1.01 14.04 -8.45
CA LYS A 65 -1.07 15.13 -9.44
C LYS A 65 0.33 15.64 -9.79
N GLU A 66 1.20 15.81 -8.79
CA GLU A 66 2.60 16.16 -9.00
C GLU A 66 3.34 15.07 -9.78
N ASP A 67 3.11 13.80 -9.44
CA ASP A 67 3.75 12.66 -10.10
C ASP A 67 3.40 12.57 -11.59
N VAL A 68 2.11 12.65 -11.91
CA VAL A 68 1.63 12.62 -13.30
C VAL A 68 2.17 13.81 -14.08
N PHE A 69 2.20 15.00 -13.48
CA PHE A 69 2.78 16.18 -14.12
C PHE A 69 4.28 15.99 -14.36
N PHE A 70 5.02 15.53 -13.35
CA PHE A 70 6.47 15.34 -13.42
C PHE A 70 6.87 14.34 -14.50
N LYS A 71 6.18 13.20 -14.59
CA LYS A 71 6.39 12.21 -15.66
C LYS A 71 6.20 12.81 -17.05
N ARG A 72 5.14 13.60 -17.24
CA ARG A 72 4.83 14.24 -18.53
C ARG A 72 5.83 15.34 -18.88
N ALA A 73 6.12 16.24 -17.95
CA ALA A 73 6.98 17.39 -18.18
C ALA A 73 8.45 16.99 -18.41
N ASN A 74 8.89 15.85 -17.85
CA ASN A 74 10.27 15.39 -17.92
C ASN A 74 10.43 14.08 -18.72
N ALA A 75 9.45 13.73 -19.58
CA ALA A 75 9.43 12.47 -20.33
C ALA A 75 10.77 12.14 -21.03
N LYS A 76 11.39 13.14 -21.67
CA LYS A 76 12.69 13.01 -22.34
C LYS A 76 13.82 12.57 -21.40
N HIS A 77 13.80 13.00 -20.14
CA HIS A 77 14.79 12.57 -19.16
C HIS A 77 14.60 11.11 -18.74
N PHE A 78 13.38 10.61 -18.73
CA PHE A 78 13.09 9.19 -18.49
C PHE A 78 13.50 8.32 -19.67
N GLU A 79 13.20 8.75 -20.91
CA GLU A 79 13.60 8.04 -22.13
C GLU A 79 15.12 7.89 -22.24
N LEU A 80 15.86 8.95 -21.88
CA LEU A 80 17.32 8.95 -21.87
C LEU A 80 17.93 8.27 -20.63
N GLY A 81 17.10 7.81 -19.68
CA GLY A 81 17.57 7.20 -18.44
C GLY A 81 18.31 8.15 -17.49
N ASN A 82 18.18 9.47 -17.68
CA ASN A 82 18.82 10.49 -16.85
C ASN A 82 18.17 10.63 -15.47
N ILE A 83 16.90 10.24 -15.37
CA ILE A 83 16.10 10.23 -14.14
C ILE A 83 15.44 8.86 -14.03
N ILE A 84 15.46 8.30 -12.83
CA ILE A 84 14.77 7.07 -12.49
C ILE A 84 13.88 7.27 -11.28
N GLU A 85 12.78 6.54 -11.24
CA GLU A 85 11.97 6.41 -10.04
C GLU A 85 12.74 5.55 -9.04
N VAL A 86 13.05 6.12 -7.88
CA VAL A 86 13.57 5.37 -6.75
C VAL A 86 12.37 4.72 -6.09
N LYS A 87 12.16 3.43 -6.37
CA LYS A 87 11.22 2.63 -5.60
C LYS A 87 11.58 2.80 -4.13
N GLN A 88 10.74 3.51 -3.38
CA GLN A 88 10.89 3.53 -1.94
C GLN A 88 10.84 2.07 -1.50
N GLN A 89 11.84 1.61 -0.77
CA GLN A 89 11.76 0.33 -0.07
C GLN A 89 10.62 0.31 0.98
N ASN A 90 9.99 1.47 1.19
CA ASN A 90 8.78 1.69 1.97
C ASN A 90 7.63 2.23 1.11
N ALA A 91 7.57 1.91 -0.19
CA ALA A 91 6.27 1.91 -0.85
C ALA A 91 5.39 1.02 0.04
N LYS A 92 4.40 1.58 0.74
CA LYS A 92 3.33 0.78 1.32
C LYS A 92 2.92 -0.14 0.19
N GLU A 93 3.25 -1.41 0.30
CA GLU A 93 2.45 -2.42 -0.35
C GLU A 93 1.03 -1.96 -0.04
N VAL A 94 0.26 -1.63 -1.07
CA VAL A 94 -1.17 -1.79 -0.93
C VAL A 94 -1.27 -3.27 -0.67
N VAL A 95 -1.21 -3.65 0.61
CA VAL A 95 -1.55 -4.97 1.07
C VAL A 95 -3.01 -5.00 0.68
N THR A 96 -3.29 -5.48 -0.53
CA THR A 96 -4.52 -6.20 -0.78
C THR A 96 -4.56 -7.16 0.38
N GLU A 97 -5.38 -6.85 1.40
CA GLU A 97 -5.62 -7.75 2.53
C GLU A 97 -5.87 -9.09 1.86
N LYS A 98 -4.92 -10.02 2.00
CA LYS A 98 -5.05 -11.34 1.39
C LYS A 98 -6.46 -11.80 1.78
N SER A 99 -7.24 -12.21 0.81
CA SER A 99 -8.54 -12.76 1.13
C SER A 99 -8.29 -14.04 1.95
N ILE A 100 -9.22 -14.42 2.82
CA ILE A 100 -9.02 -15.59 3.70
C ILE A 100 -8.80 -16.88 2.88
N GLU A 101 -9.29 -16.91 1.65
CA GLU A 101 -9.08 -17.97 0.67
C GLU A 101 -7.63 -18.13 0.24
N GLN A 102 -6.81 -17.09 0.41
CA GLN A 102 -5.38 -17.09 0.10
C GLN A 102 -4.49 -17.44 1.30
N PHE A 103 -5.09 -17.75 2.46
CA PHE A 103 -4.32 -18.02 3.68
C PHE A 103 -3.71 -19.42 3.65
N SER A 104 -2.44 -19.51 4.06
CA SER A 104 -1.80 -20.79 4.37
C SER A 104 -2.36 -21.40 5.66
N ASP A 105 -2.05 -22.67 5.94
CA ASP A 105 -2.49 -23.32 7.18
C ASP A 105 -1.93 -22.62 8.43
N GLU A 106 -0.71 -22.09 8.36
CA GLU A 106 -0.12 -21.30 9.44
C GLU A 106 -0.88 -19.98 9.66
N GLU A 107 -1.32 -19.33 8.58
CA GLU A 107 -2.11 -18.11 8.63
C GLU A 107 -3.53 -18.38 9.18
N LEU A 108 -4.18 -19.47 8.75
CA LEU A 108 -5.47 -19.91 9.30
C LEU A 108 -5.37 -20.28 10.78
N SER A 109 -4.26 -20.93 11.18
CA SER A 109 -4.01 -21.25 12.59
C SER A 109 -3.87 -19.97 13.43
N LYS A 110 -3.21 -18.93 12.93
CA LYS A 110 -3.15 -17.63 13.61
C LYS A 110 -4.54 -16.99 13.77
N VAL A 111 -5.42 -17.15 12.77
CA VAL A 111 -6.81 -16.68 12.85
C VAL A 111 -7.57 -17.38 13.98
N LEU A 112 -7.41 -18.70 14.12
CA LEU A 112 -8.04 -19.50 15.18
C LEU A 112 -7.48 -19.21 16.58
N ASN A 113 -6.21 -18.84 16.67
CA ASN A 113 -5.52 -18.50 17.92
C ASN A 113 -5.64 -17.02 18.29
N GLY A 114 -6.21 -16.19 17.41
CA GLY A 114 -6.42 -14.77 17.66
C GLY A 114 -7.57 -14.47 18.61
N THR A 115 -7.92 -13.18 18.72
CA THR A 115 -9.10 -12.79 19.51
C THR A 115 -10.39 -13.28 18.84
N TYR A 116 -11.42 -13.57 19.64
CA TYR A 116 -12.72 -13.98 19.11
C TYR A 116 -13.34 -12.92 18.17
N ALA A 117 -13.15 -11.63 18.47
CA ALA A 117 -13.66 -10.55 17.65
C ALA A 117 -12.96 -10.47 16.28
N SER A 118 -11.62 -10.60 16.25
CA SER A 118 -10.88 -10.64 14.99
C SER A 118 -11.25 -11.88 14.17
N PHE A 119 -11.39 -13.02 14.83
CA PHE A 119 -11.83 -14.26 14.21
C PHE A 119 -13.21 -14.12 13.54
N GLN A 120 -14.22 -13.61 14.26
CA GLN A 120 -15.55 -13.42 13.68
C GLN A 120 -15.56 -12.44 12.51
N LYS A 121 -14.78 -11.35 12.60
CA LYS A 121 -14.64 -10.39 11.49
C LYS A 121 -14.07 -11.07 10.24
N THR A 122 -13.06 -11.92 10.41
CA THR A 122 -12.43 -12.68 9.31
C THR A 122 -13.36 -13.75 8.76
N LEU A 123 -14.04 -14.51 9.62
CA LEU A 123 -14.98 -15.57 9.22
C LEU A 123 -16.16 -15.04 8.40
N ARG A 124 -16.69 -13.85 8.74
CA ARG A 124 -17.78 -13.20 7.98
C ARG A 124 -17.37 -12.79 6.57
N LYS A 125 -16.08 -12.51 6.34
CA LYS A 125 -15.54 -12.19 5.02
C LYS A 125 -15.24 -13.44 4.17
N CYS A 126 -15.32 -14.63 4.77
CA CYS A 126 -15.08 -15.88 4.05
C CYS A 126 -16.28 -16.21 3.17
N GLU A 127 -16.04 -16.37 1.87
CA GLU A 127 -17.06 -16.73 0.88
C GLU A 127 -16.91 -18.18 0.39
N SER A 128 -15.77 -18.81 0.68
CA SER A 128 -15.47 -20.18 0.25
C SER A 128 -15.83 -21.23 1.30
N GLU A 129 -16.75 -22.13 0.95
CA GLU A 129 -17.11 -23.30 1.77
C GLU A 129 -15.88 -24.16 2.11
N ALA A 130 -14.98 -24.37 1.16
CA ALA A 130 -13.77 -25.18 1.34
C ALA A 130 -12.85 -24.62 2.44
N VAL A 131 -12.74 -23.30 2.54
CA VAL A 131 -11.90 -22.62 3.54
C VAL A 131 -12.55 -22.68 4.92
N VAL A 132 -13.88 -22.56 4.98
CA VAL A 132 -14.63 -22.73 6.24
C VAL A 132 -14.53 -24.18 6.75
N TYR A 133 -14.58 -25.18 5.87
CA TYR A 133 -14.32 -26.57 6.24
C TYR A 133 -12.90 -26.77 6.79
N ARG A 134 -11.89 -26.21 6.13
CA ARG A 134 -10.49 -26.27 6.63
C ARG A 134 -10.39 -25.66 8.03
N LEU A 135 -10.99 -24.49 8.25
CA LEU A 135 -11.03 -23.86 9.58
C LEU A 135 -11.73 -24.74 10.62
N LEU A 136 -12.81 -25.42 10.23
CA LEU A 136 -13.53 -26.32 11.12
C LEU A 136 -12.66 -27.49 11.56
N THR A 137 -12.04 -28.19 10.60
CA THR A 137 -11.15 -29.32 10.88
C THR A 137 -10.00 -28.89 11.78
N MET A 138 -9.33 -27.78 11.47
CA MET A 138 -8.23 -27.25 12.29
C MET A 138 -8.70 -26.83 13.69
N ALA A 139 -9.90 -26.28 13.83
CA ALA A 139 -10.45 -25.90 15.13
C ALA A 139 -10.77 -27.12 16.00
N GLU A 140 -11.27 -28.20 15.40
CA GLU A 140 -11.54 -29.47 16.08
C GLU A 140 -10.23 -30.18 16.47
N GLU A 141 -9.24 -30.22 15.58
CA GLU A 141 -7.90 -30.77 15.87
C GLU A 141 -7.16 -30.02 16.98
N GLN A 142 -7.32 -28.70 17.05
CA GLN A 142 -6.72 -27.85 18.09
C GLN A 142 -7.58 -27.74 19.36
N GLU A 143 -8.63 -28.55 19.49
CA GLU A 143 -9.57 -28.56 20.61
C GLU A 143 -10.05 -27.15 21.00
N LYS A 144 -10.40 -26.33 20.00
CA LYS A 144 -10.83 -24.95 20.23
C LYS A 144 -12.15 -24.89 21.01
N PRO A 145 -12.41 -23.80 21.75
CA PRO A 145 -13.64 -23.64 22.50
C PRO A 145 -14.89 -23.83 21.63
N SER A 146 -15.91 -24.50 22.17
CA SER A 146 -17.17 -24.81 21.47
C SER A 146 -17.77 -23.59 20.78
N LYS A 147 -17.78 -22.43 21.46
CA LYS A 147 -18.25 -21.15 20.90
C LYS A 147 -17.61 -20.77 19.56
N LEU A 148 -16.33 -21.09 19.38
CA LEU A 148 -15.61 -20.82 18.14
C LEU A 148 -16.05 -21.81 17.06
N VAL A 149 -16.06 -23.09 17.39
CA VAL A 149 -16.51 -24.17 16.50
C VAL A 149 -17.95 -23.96 16.02
N ASP A 150 -18.85 -23.57 16.93
CA ASP A 150 -20.25 -23.27 16.62
C ASP A 150 -20.40 -22.11 15.65
N SER A 151 -19.54 -21.09 15.77
CA SER A 151 -19.50 -19.96 14.83
C SER A 151 -19.05 -20.40 13.43
N ILE A 152 -18.07 -21.31 13.33
CA ILE A 152 -17.62 -21.87 12.05
C ILE A 152 -18.75 -22.69 11.41
N LYS A 153 -19.40 -23.56 12.19
CA LYS A 153 -20.53 -24.37 11.73
C LYS A 153 -21.71 -23.52 11.24
N ALA A 154 -22.03 -22.44 11.97
CA ALA A 154 -23.06 -21.49 11.55
C ALA A 154 -22.72 -20.84 10.20
N ARG A 155 -21.48 -20.37 10.02
CA ARG A 155 -21.05 -19.78 8.75
C ARG A 155 -21.06 -20.80 7.61
N LEU A 156 -20.67 -22.04 7.88
CA LEU A 156 -20.69 -23.10 6.89
C LEU A 156 -22.13 -23.40 6.42
N ALA A 157 -23.07 -23.49 7.36
CA ALA A 157 -24.49 -23.69 7.05
C ALA A 157 -25.08 -22.53 6.24
N GLU A 158 -24.71 -21.28 6.54
CA GLU A 158 -25.10 -20.12 5.73
C GLU A 158 -24.63 -20.26 4.27
N LEU A 159 -23.37 -20.64 4.06
CA LEU A 159 -22.79 -20.80 2.71
C LEU A 159 -23.42 -21.97 1.93
N GLN A 160 -23.80 -23.05 2.62
CA GLN A 160 -24.47 -24.21 2.00
C GLN A 160 -25.96 -23.97 1.68
N SER A 161 -26.55 -22.94 2.28
CA SER A 161 -27.96 -22.57 2.07
C SER A 161 -28.18 -21.54 0.94
N LEU A 162 -27.09 -21.05 0.35
CA LEU A 162 -27.07 -20.13 -0.81
C LEU A 162 -27.10 -20.90 -2.13
#